data_AF-A0A1P8AMN5-F1
#
_entry.id   AF-A0A1P8AMN5-F1
#
_cell.length_a   1.000
_cell.length_b   1.000
_cell.length_c   1.000
_cell.angle_alpha   90.00
_cell.angle_beta   90.00
_cell.angle_gamma   90.00
#
_symmetry.space_group_name_H-M   'P 1'
#
loop_
_entity.id
_entity.type
_entity.pdbx_description
1 polymer ?
#
loop_
_entity_poly.entity_id
_entity_poly.type
_entity_poly.pdbx_seq_one_letter_code
_entity_poly.pdbx_strand_id
1 'polypeptide(L)'
;MQVILSSSLKKPVSLQDQKITLHLILKYFLVKMPIRFGLSPRILLLFLTILSGTKWSESARVFTIINSCDQTIWPAITPGENFNGGGFELKPGQSIVFHAPVGWSGRIWGRTGCKFDSTGTGTCETGSCGSTLKCSASGKPPASLAEFTLAALDFYDVSLVDGFNLPMSVTPMNGKGNCSVAGCVADLRPHCPQELAVKSNGKVISCRSACDVFDRDEYCCRGVYGNPVVCQPTYYSKIFKQACPTAYSYAYDDPTSIMTCTASDYVISFCSSRFVLFTFLTTSHDYFNYDSNQVSFILDHDFYIYMIYFIHPLLISYAKVKVIQMQK
;
A
#
# COMPACT_ATOMS: atom_id res chain seq x y z
N MET A 1 -28.38 10.05 -6.02
CA MET A 1 -28.46 10.54 -7.41
C MET A 1 -27.92 9.46 -8.34
N GLN A 2 -28.77 8.88 -9.19
CA GLN A 2 -28.41 7.77 -10.06
C GLN A 2 -27.95 8.35 -11.41
N VAL A 3 -26.70 8.07 -11.81
CA VAL A 3 -26.16 8.54 -13.10
C VAL A 3 -26.44 7.45 -14.14
N ILE A 4 -27.30 7.75 -15.12
CA ILE A 4 -27.51 6.89 -16.29
C ILE A 4 -26.51 7.31 -17.37
N LEU A 5 -25.55 6.43 -17.66
CA LEU A 5 -24.62 6.58 -18.78
C LEU A 5 -25.13 5.77 -19.98
N SER A 6 -25.42 6.43 -21.10
CA SER A 6 -25.68 5.77 -22.38
C SER A 6 -24.40 5.78 -23.22
N SER A 7 -23.76 4.62 -23.35
CA SER A 7 -22.69 4.40 -24.33
C SER A 7 -23.18 3.45 -25.44
N SER A 8 -23.16 3.89 -26.69
CA SER A 8 -23.27 2.98 -27.83
C SER A 8 -21.88 2.40 -28.11
N LEU A 9 -21.66 1.16 -27.68
CA LEU A 9 -20.45 0.37 -27.97
C LEU A 9 -20.86 -0.87 -28.77
N LYS A 10 -20.30 -1.01 -29.99
CA LYS A 10 -20.37 -2.26 -30.75
C LYS A 10 -19.60 -3.34 -29.97
N LYS A 11 -20.24 -4.50 -29.79
CA LYS A 11 -19.78 -5.65 -28.99
C LYS A 11 -18.34 -6.06 -29.34
N PRO A 12 -17.44 -6.23 -28.35
CA PRO A 12 -16.26 -7.06 -28.51
C PRO A 12 -16.61 -8.54 -28.27
N VAL A 13 -16.06 -9.39 -29.14
CA VAL A 13 -16.17 -10.86 -29.10
C VAL A 13 -15.52 -11.41 -27.83
N SER A 14 -16.12 -12.45 -27.25
CA SER A 14 -15.75 -12.98 -25.93
C SER A 14 -14.38 -13.71 -25.95
N LEU A 15 -13.60 -13.51 -24.89
CA LEU A 15 -12.39 -14.31 -24.58
C LEU A 15 -12.71 -15.76 -24.12
N GLN A 16 -14.00 -16.14 -24.08
CA GLN A 16 -14.45 -17.50 -23.78
C GLN A 16 -14.25 -18.44 -25.00
N ASP A 17 -14.27 -17.90 -26.23
CA ASP A 17 -14.24 -18.69 -27.47
C ASP A 17 -12.84 -19.19 -27.86
N GLN A 18 -11.77 -18.52 -27.40
CA GLN A 18 -10.39 -18.99 -27.64
C GLN A 18 -9.99 -20.17 -26.74
N LYS A 19 -10.53 -20.25 -25.52
CA LYS A 19 -10.30 -21.41 -24.62
C LYS A 19 -10.99 -22.68 -25.15
N ILE A 20 -12.16 -22.53 -25.76
CA ILE A 20 -12.93 -23.66 -26.31
C ILE A 20 -12.25 -24.21 -27.58
N THR A 21 -11.68 -23.33 -28.41
CA THR A 21 -10.97 -23.73 -29.64
C THR A 21 -9.70 -24.53 -29.34
N LEU A 22 -8.92 -24.14 -28.33
CA LEU A 22 -7.70 -24.87 -27.95
C LEU A 22 -8.01 -26.22 -27.25
N HIS A 23 -9.08 -26.29 -26.46
CA HIS A 23 -9.50 -27.54 -25.81
C HIS A 23 -10.10 -28.55 -26.79
N LEU A 24 -10.79 -28.10 -27.84
CA LEU A 24 -11.34 -28.95 -28.89
C LEU A 24 -10.24 -29.48 -29.83
N ILE A 25 -9.24 -28.67 -30.17
CA ILE A 25 -8.08 -29.12 -30.98
C ILE A 25 -7.29 -30.19 -30.22
N LEU A 26 -7.08 -30.05 -28.91
CA LEU A 26 -6.39 -31.06 -28.10
C LEU A 26 -7.18 -32.38 -28.00
N LYS A 27 -8.52 -32.31 -27.84
CA LYS A 27 -9.36 -33.51 -27.80
C LYS A 27 -9.46 -34.22 -29.15
N TYR A 28 -9.47 -33.48 -30.27
CA TYR A 28 -9.53 -34.08 -31.61
C TYR A 28 -8.24 -34.83 -31.97
N PHE A 29 -7.08 -34.34 -31.52
CA PHE A 29 -5.79 -35.02 -31.72
C PHE A 29 -5.60 -36.27 -30.84
N LEU A 30 -6.21 -36.32 -29.64
CA LEU A 30 -6.03 -37.45 -28.71
C LEU A 30 -6.93 -38.65 -29.00
N VAL A 31 -8.02 -38.51 -29.76
CA VAL A 31 -9.05 -39.55 -29.89
C VAL A 31 -8.94 -40.39 -31.18
N LYS A 32 -8.12 -40.01 -32.17
CA LYS A 32 -8.16 -40.62 -33.52
C LYS A 32 -6.87 -41.20 -34.09
N MET A 33 -5.97 -41.68 -33.23
CA MET A 33 -4.72 -42.30 -33.72
C MET A 33 -4.38 -43.56 -32.91
N PRO A 34 -4.44 -44.77 -33.50
CA PRO A 34 -3.96 -45.98 -32.85
C PRO A 34 -2.44 -46.00 -32.96
N ILE A 35 -1.74 -45.27 -32.09
CA ILE A 35 -0.29 -45.23 -32.12
C ILE A 35 0.25 -46.32 -31.19
N ARG A 36 0.79 -47.39 -31.79
CA ARG A 36 1.79 -48.24 -31.15
C ARG A 36 3.04 -47.38 -30.90
N PHE A 37 3.22 -46.89 -29.68
CA PHE A 37 4.39 -46.07 -29.35
C PHE A 37 5.58 -46.92 -28.92
N GLY A 38 6.48 -47.18 -29.87
CA GLY A 38 7.90 -47.34 -29.56
C GLY A 38 8.53 -45.95 -29.47
N LEU A 39 8.30 -45.23 -28.36
CA LEU A 39 8.87 -43.90 -28.15
C LEU A 39 10.38 -44.01 -27.92
N SER A 40 11.16 -43.38 -28.80
CA SER A 40 12.60 -43.19 -28.60
C SER A 40 12.87 -42.57 -27.21
N PRO A 41 13.90 -43.01 -26.47
CA PRO A 41 14.24 -42.48 -25.14
C PRO A 41 14.41 -40.96 -25.12
N ARG A 42 14.73 -40.35 -26.28
CA ARG A 42 14.89 -38.90 -26.44
C ARG A 42 13.57 -38.13 -26.33
N ILE A 43 12.45 -38.72 -26.77
CA ILE A 43 11.12 -38.09 -26.69
C ILE A 43 10.56 -38.21 -25.26
N LEU A 44 10.85 -39.31 -24.57
CA LEU A 44 10.50 -39.49 -23.15
C LEU A 44 11.23 -38.47 -22.26
N LEU A 45 12.50 -38.15 -22.54
CA LEU A 45 13.24 -37.10 -21.84
C LEU A 45 12.63 -35.70 -22.04
N LEU A 46 12.20 -35.37 -23.26
CA LEU A 46 11.52 -34.09 -23.54
C LEU A 46 10.18 -33.96 -22.79
N PHE A 47 9.41 -35.05 -22.69
CA PHE A 47 8.19 -35.07 -21.88
C PHE A 47 8.46 -34.94 -20.37
N LEU A 48 9.53 -35.54 -19.86
CA LEU A 48 9.95 -35.39 -18.46
C LEU A 48 10.42 -33.96 -18.12
N THR A 49 11.01 -33.24 -19.08
CA THR A 49 11.33 -31.81 -18.91
C THR A 49 10.09 -30.91 -18.90
N ILE A 50 9.00 -31.30 -19.57
CA ILE A 50 7.72 -30.56 -19.56
C ILE A 50 6.89 -30.88 -18.30
N LEU A 51 7.05 -32.08 -17.73
CA LEU A 51 6.43 -32.51 -16.46
C LEU A 51 7.17 -32.01 -15.20
N SER A 52 8.39 -31.47 -15.37
CA SER A 52 9.08 -30.72 -14.31
C SER A 52 8.40 -29.36 -14.18
N GLY A 53 7.27 -29.35 -13.46
CA GLY A 53 6.30 -28.27 -13.41
C GLY A 53 6.95 -26.88 -13.44
N THR A 54 6.58 -26.08 -14.43
CA THR A 54 6.78 -24.65 -14.38
C THR A 54 6.09 -24.16 -13.11
N LYS A 55 6.88 -23.81 -12.08
CA LYS A 55 6.35 -23.02 -10.97
C LYS A 55 5.82 -21.75 -11.62
N TRP A 56 4.52 -21.58 -11.61
CA TRP A 56 3.89 -20.35 -12.05
C TRP A 56 4.52 -19.24 -11.21
N SER A 57 5.36 -18.43 -11.84
CA SER A 57 5.95 -17.26 -11.20
C SER A 57 4.79 -16.33 -10.91
N GLU A 58 4.31 -16.34 -9.68
CA GLU A 58 3.32 -15.36 -9.24
C GLU A 58 3.98 -13.97 -9.38
N SER A 59 3.30 -13.05 -10.06
CA SER A 59 3.90 -11.76 -10.41
C SER A 59 4.30 -11.00 -9.15
N ALA A 60 5.51 -10.43 -9.16
CA ALA A 60 5.95 -9.51 -8.12
C ALA A 60 4.93 -8.37 -7.94
N ARG A 61 4.72 -7.94 -6.70
CA ARG A 61 3.85 -6.80 -6.39
C ARG A 61 4.63 -5.51 -6.62
N VAL A 62 3.98 -4.50 -7.18
CA VAL A 62 4.57 -3.17 -7.35
C VAL A 62 4.32 -2.34 -6.10
N PHE A 63 5.36 -1.70 -5.58
CA PHE A 63 5.31 -0.79 -4.45
C PHE A 63 5.64 0.62 -4.92
N THR A 64 4.69 1.55 -4.82
CA THR A 64 4.93 2.97 -5.08
C THR A 64 5.00 3.71 -3.75
N ILE A 65 6.17 4.26 -3.42
CA ILE A 65 6.41 4.99 -2.17
C ILE A 65 6.43 6.48 -2.48
N ILE A 66 5.55 7.24 -1.81
CA ILE A 66 5.32 8.67 -2.07
C ILE A 66 5.61 9.49 -0.80
N ASN A 67 6.36 10.57 -0.95
CA ASN A 67 6.50 11.58 0.08
C ASN A 67 5.55 12.76 -0.19
N SER A 68 4.41 12.80 0.50
CA SER A 68 3.49 13.95 0.49
C SER A 68 3.72 14.88 1.68
N CYS A 69 4.79 14.69 2.46
CA CYS A 69 5.17 15.60 3.52
C CYS A 69 5.78 16.89 2.94
N ASP A 70 5.75 17.96 3.74
CA ASP A 70 6.38 19.25 3.44
C ASP A 70 7.91 19.25 3.64
N GLN A 71 8.47 18.11 4.05
CA GLN A 71 9.89 17.93 4.35
C GLN A 71 10.44 16.69 3.67
N THR A 72 11.77 16.67 3.46
CA THR A 72 12.47 15.45 3.04
C THR A 72 12.34 14.39 4.11
N ILE A 73 12.03 13.17 3.68
CA ILE A 73 12.04 11.98 4.53
C ILE A 73 13.06 10.99 3.98
N TRP A 74 13.47 10.04 4.82
CA TRP A 74 14.32 8.94 4.39
C TRP A 74 13.59 7.64 4.64
N PRO A 75 12.78 7.14 3.68
CA PRO A 75 12.12 5.87 3.84
C PRO A 75 13.16 4.76 4.08
N ALA A 76 12.75 3.81 4.89
CA ALA A 76 13.55 2.67 5.31
C ALA A 76 12.70 1.41 5.22
N ILE A 77 13.33 0.32 4.78
CA ILE A 77 12.67 -0.94 4.46
C ILE A 77 13.53 -2.09 4.97
N THR A 78 12.90 -3.08 5.61
CA THR A 78 13.56 -4.35 5.94
C THR A 78 12.60 -5.52 5.70
N PRO A 79 13.03 -6.60 5.03
CA PRO A 79 14.33 -6.77 4.38
C PRO A 79 14.41 -5.96 3.06
N GLY A 80 15.60 -5.43 2.77
CA GLY A 80 15.80 -4.30 1.85
C GLY A 80 16.28 -4.64 0.43
N GLU A 81 16.52 -5.92 0.11
CA GLU A 81 17.16 -6.38 -1.13
C GLU A 81 16.38 -5.91 -2.37
N ASN A 82 15.05 -5.91 -2.27
CA ASN A 82 14.13 -5.49 -3.33
C ASN A 82 13.86 -3.97 -3.35
N PHE A 83 14.44 -3.23 -2.40
CA PHE A 83 14.13 -1.82 -2.11
C PHE A 83 15.39 -0.97 -2.05
N ASN A 84 16.28 -1.14 -3.03
CA ASN A 84 17.55 -0.42 -3.12
C ASN A 84 18.38 -0.57 -1.82
N GLY A 85 18.47 -1.77 -1.25
CA GLY A 85 19.20 -2.02 -0.01
C GLY A 85 18.54 -1.48 1.25
N GLY A 86 17.26 -1.12 1.23
CA GLY A 86 16.49 -0.86 2.46
C GLY A 86 16.53 0.58 2.98
N GLY A 87 16.95 1.55 2.18
CA GLY A 87 16.79 2.95 2.56
C GLY A 87 17.28 3.97 1.53
N PHE A 88 16.66 5.13 1.48
CA PHE A 88 16.96 6.18 0.50
C PHE A 88 16.39 7.52 0.95
N GLU A 89 16.85 8.62 0.34
CA GLU A 89 16.26 9.95 0.50
C GLU A 89 15.06 10.10 -0.44
N LEU A 90 13.98 10.72 0.04
CA LEU A 90 12.80 11.05 -0.76
C LEU A 90 12.34 12.48 -0.44
N LYS A 91 12.52 13.40 -1.38
CA LYS A 91 12.17 14.82 -1.21
C LYS A 91 10.65 15.05 -1.29
N PRO A 92 10.13 16.19 -0.81
CA PRO A 92 8.71 16.52 -0.94
C PRO A 92 8.19 16.35 -2.37
N GLY A 93 7.04 15.70 -2.51
CA GLY A 93 6.39 15.44 -3.79
C GLY A 93 7.04 14.35 -4.65
N GLN A 94 8.15 13.76 -4.22
CA GLN A 94 8.78 12.66 -4.96
C GLN A 94 8.10 11.32 -4.68
N SER A 95 8.18 10.45 -5.68
CA SER A 95 7.78 9.05 -5.58
C SER A 95 8.85 8.14 -6.15
N ILE A 96 8.91 6.90 -5.67
CA ILE A 96 9.78 5.84 -6.19
C ILE A 96 9.02 4.52 -6.27
N VAL A 97 9.40 3.67 -7.22
CA VAL A 97 8.76 2.39 -7.48
C VAL A 97 9.73 1.25 -7.23
N PHE A 98 9.26 0.21 -6.55
CA PHE A 98 9.97 -1.04 -6.30
C PHE A 98 9.09 -2.24 -6.62
N HIS A 99 9.71 -3.41 -6.69
CA HIS A 99 9.03 -4.68 -6.93
C HIS A 99 9.43 -5.67 -5.86
N ALA A 100 8.46 -6.26 -5.16
CA ALA A 100 8.74 -7.31 -4.19
C ALA A 100 8.14 -8.64 -4.66
N PRO A 101 8.89 -9.75 -4.53
CA PRO A 101 8.38 -11.07 -4.90
C PRO A 101 7.28 -11.51 -3.93
N VAL A 102 6.42 -12.41 -4.39
CA VAL A 102 5.55 -13.16 -3.49
C VAL A 102 6.43 -13.98 -2.53
N GLY A 103 6.06 -13.97 -1.24
CA GLY A 103 6.87 -14.49 -0.15
C GLY A 103 7.68 -13.41 0.58
N TRP A 104 7.73 -12.17 0.08
CA TRP A 104 8.31 -11.07 0.85
C TRP A 104 7.43 -10.74 2.05
N SER A 105 8.05 -10.67 3.23
CA SER A 105 7.42 -10.21 4.47
C SER A 105 8.36 -9.20 5.11
N GLY A 106 7.85 -8.02 5.43
CA GLY A 106 8.70 -6.91 5.82
C GLY A 106 7.95 -5.67 6.24
N ARG A 107 8.73 -4.63 6.54
CA ARG A 107 8.27 -3.37 7.12
C ARG A 107 8.83 -2.19 6.34
N ILE A 108 8.03 -1.16 6.18
CA ILE A 108 8.37 0.12 5.55
C ILE A 108 8.02 1.25 6.52
N TRP A 109 8.95 2.18 6.76
CA TRP A 109 8.70 3.35 7.60
C TRP A 109 9.46 4.57 7.10
N GLY A 110 9.11 5.75 7.60
CA GLY A 110 9.76 7.01 7.26
C GLY A 110 10.68 7.48 8.39
N ARG A 111 11.87 7.99 8.05
CA ARG A 111 12.78 8.66 8.99
C ARG A 111 12.78 10.17 8.75
N THR A 112 12.92 10.95 9.82
CA THR A 112 12.95 12.42 9.76
C THR A 112 14.20 13.00 10.40
N GLY A 113 14.53 14.24 10.01
CA GLY A 113 15.68 14.97 10.59
C GLY A 113 17.02 14.28 10.33
N CYS A 114 17.16 13.56 9.21
CA CYS A 114 18.36 12.80 8.93
C CYS A 114 19.48 13.65 8.34
N LYS A 115 20.72 13.28 8.67
CA LYS A 115 21.94 13.80 8.06
C LYS A 115 22.88 12.64 7.78
N PHE A 116 23.09 12.34 6.51
CA PHE A 116 24.03 11.32 6.05
C PHE A 116 25.17 11.99 5.27
N ASP A 117 26.39 11.48 5.45
CA ASP A 117 27.54 11.84 4.64
C ASP A 117 27.53 11.12 3.27
N SER A 118 28.56 11.36 2.46
CA SER A 118 28.70 10.73 1.13
C SER A 118 28.85 9.21 1.16
N THR A 119 29.21 8.63 2.31
CA THR A 119 29.31 7.18 2.51
C THR A 119 27.97 6.57 2.94
N GLY A 120 26.95 7.40 3.18
CA GLY A 120 25.67 6.95 3.72
C GLY A 120 25.70 6.72 5.23
N THR A 121 26.67 7.28 5.95
CA THR A 121 26.78 7.20 7.41
C THR A 121 26.22 8.48 8.05
N GLY A 122 25.45 8.36 9.12
CA GLY A 122 24.68 9.48 9.63
C GLY A 122 23.77 9.15 10.80
N THR A 123 22.86 10.08 11.09
CA THR A 123 21.85 9.95 12.15
C THR A 123 20.50 10.51 11.70
N CYS A 124 19.42 10.11 12.38
CA CYS A 124 18.07 10.62 12.19
C CYS A 124 17.44 10.91 13.55
N GLU A 125 16.56 11.92 13.62
CA GLU A 125 15.83 12.25 14.85
C GLU A 125 14.75 11.22 15.18
N THR A 126 14.10 10.64 14.16
CA THR A 126 13.06 9.61 14.34
C THR A 126 13.28 8.42 13.40
N GLY A 127 12.87 7.23 13.82
CA GLY A 127 12.89 6.01 13.01
C GLY A 127 14.28 5.50 12.61
N SER A 128 15.36 5.95 13.25
CA SER A 128 16.73 5.53 12.93
C SER A 128 16.88 4.00 12.98
N CYS A 129 17.58 3.41 12.01
CA CYS A 129 17.93 1.99 11.98
C CYS A 129 19.42 1.75 12.28
N GLY A 130 20.03 2.64 13.07
CA GLY A 130 21.46 2.72 13.29
C GLY A 130 22.09 3.90 12.55
N SER A 131 23.37 3.77 12.20
CA SER A 131 24.14 4.85 11.58
C SER A 131 24.12 4.84 10.06
N THR A 132 23.49 3.86 9.40
CA THR A 132 23.53 3.70 7.95
C THR A 132 22.25 4.18 7.27
N LEU A 133 22.38 4.68 6.04
CA LEU A 133 21.25 5.04 5.20
C LEU A 133 20.43 3.80 4.83
N LYS A 134 21.12 2.70 4.53
CA LYS A 134 20.57 1.39 4.14
C LYS A 134 20.30 0.56 5.40
N CYS A 135 19.05 0.26 5.68
CA CYS A 135 18.65 -0.43 6.90
C CYS A 135 18.69 -1.96 6.72
N SER A 136 19.26 -2.65 7.71
CA SER A 136 19.27 -4.12 7.81
C SER A 136 18.38 -4.66 8.94
N ALA A 137 17.80 -3.76 9.74
CA ALA A 137 16.91 -4.06 10.84
C ALA A 137 15.79 -3.02 10.91
N SER A 138 14.77 -3.30 11.72
CA SER A 138 13.65 -2.39 11.92
C SER A 138 14.10 -1.07 12.59
N GLY A 139 13.33 -0.01 12.40
CA GLY A 139 13.62 1.30 12.96
C GLY A 139 13.45 1.33 14.48
N LYS A 140 14.22 2.18 15.15
CA LYS A 140 14.08 2.47 16.57
C LYS A 140 12.75 3.20 16.81
N PRO A 141 11.89 2.73 17.73
CA PRO A 141 10.71 3.45 18.17
C PRO A 141 11.04 4.87 18.67
N PRO A 142 10.15 5.86 18.48
CA PRO A 142 8.84 5.74 17.82
C PRO A 142 8.91 5.79 16.29
N ALA A 143 8.17 4.90 15.63
CA ALA A 143 8.00 4.91 14.18
C ALA A 143 6.64 4.32 13.77
N SER A 144 5.92 5.03 12.89
CA SER A 144 4.76 4.45 12.19
C SER A 144 5.27 3.44 11.16
N LEU A 145 4.72 2.23 11.16
CA LEU A 145 5.16 1.13 10.29
C LEU A 145 4.06 0.76 9.31
N ALA A 146 4.40 0.50 8.04
CA ALA A 146 3.58 -0.32 7.17
C ALA A 146 4.18 -1.72 7.12
N GLU A 147 3.37 -2.72 7.45
CA GLU A 147 3.80 -4.12 7.53
C GLU A 147 3.10 -4.91 6.43
N PHE A 148 3.81 -5.90 5.87
CA PHE A 148 3.33 -6.72 4.77
C PHE A 148 3.77 -8.17 4.93
N THR A 149 2.91 -9.08 4.49
CA THR A 149 3.23 -10.46 4.19
C THR A 149 2.58 -10.82 2.87
N LEU A 150 3.39 -10.92 1.81
CA LEU A 150 2.93 -11.18 0.45
C LEU A 150 2.84 -12.68 0.19
N ALA A 151 1.68 -13.15 -0.25
CA ALA A 151 1.42 -14.56 -0.52
C ALA A 151 0.33 -14.68 -1.61
N ALA A 152 -0.30 -15.85 -1.74
CA ALA A 152 -1.52 -15.96 -2.55
C ALA A 152 -2.64 -15.03 -2.04
N LEU A 153 -2.68 -14.80 -0.72
CA LEU A 153 -3.46 -13.77 -0.06
C LEU A 153 -2.49 -12.88 0.71
N ASP A 154 -2.37 -11.63 0.30
CA ASP A 154 -1.49 -10.68 0.97
C ASP A 154 -2.16 -10.19 2.26
N PHE A 155 -1.36 -10.04 3.31
CA PHE A 155 -1.72 -9.37 4.55
C PHE A 155 -0.92 -8.08 4.65
N TYR A 156 -1.57 -6.99 5.03
CA TYR A 156 -0.90 -5.70 5.23
C TYR A 156 -1.66 -4.86 6.24
N ASP A 157 -0.91 -3.95 6.85
CA ASP A 157 -1.43 -3.03 7.85
C ASP A 157 -0.54 -1.79 7.98
N VAL A 158 -1.04 -0.83 8.75
CA VAL A 158 -0.22 0.22 9.35
C VAL A 158 -0.27 0.04 10.86
N SER A 159 0.89 0.08 11.50
CA SER A 159 1.06 -0.22 12.90
C SER A 159 1.70 0.93 13.67
N LEU A 160 1.07 1.24 14.81
CA LEU A 160 1.51 2.21 15.80
C LEU A 160 1.92 1.54 17.12
N VAL A 161 2.10 0.20 17.11
CA VAL A 161 2.59 -0.57 18.25
C VAL A 161 3.96 -0.04 18.70
N ASP A 162 4.79 0.33 17.72
CA ASP A 162 6.10 0.94 17.91
C ASP A 162 6.04 2.48 17.92
N GLY A 163 4.87 3.06 18.18
CA GLY A 163 4.67 4.51 18.26
C GLY A 163 4.34 5.17 16.90
N PHE A 164 4.45 6.50 16.87
CA PHE A 164 4.10 7.33 15.72
C PHE A 164 5.16 8.41 15.49
N ASN A 165 5.58 8.63 14.25
CA ASN A 165 6.42 9.77 13.88
C ASN A 165 5.89 10.53 12.66
N LEU A 166 5.37 9.81 11.67
CA LEU A 166 4.79 10.36 10.45
C LEU A 166 3.41 9.75 10.20
N PRO A 167 2.45 10.53 9.68
CA PRO A 167 1.24 9.97 9.11
C PRO A 167 1.59 9.10 7.89
N MET A 168 0.91 7.97 7.72
CA MET A 168 1.09 7.11 6.57
C MET A 168 -0.15 6.28 6.22
N SER A 169 -0.23 5.85 4.97
CA SER A 169 -1.27 4.95 4.48
C SER A 169 -0.73 3.94 3.49
N VAL A 170 -1.37 2.77 3.44
CA VAL A 170 -1.19 1.72 2.43
C VAL A 170 -2.49 1.59 1.64
N THR A 171 -2.43 1.88 0.36
CA THR A 171 -3.56 1.79 -0.57
C THR A 171 -3.30 0.66 -1.57
N PRO A 172 -4.07 -0.44 -1.53
CA PRO A 172 -4.00 -1.49 -2.54
C PRO A 172 -4.59 -1.00 -3.87
N MET A 173 -3.99 -1.45 -4.98
CA MET A 173 -4.35 -1.09 -6.35
C MET A 173 -4.69 -2.35 -7.14
N ASN A 174 -5.86 -2.33 -7.80
CA ASN A 174 -6.33 -3.38 -8.72
C ASN A 174 -6.47 -4.80 -8.12
N GLY A 175 -6.38 -4.94 -6.80
CA GLY A 175 -6.56 -6.22 -6.12
C GLY A 175 -8.02 -6.65 -5.96
N LYS A 176 -8.22 -7.86 -5.45
CA LYS A 176 -9.54 -8.45 -5.17
C LYS A 176 -9.66 -8.85 -3.70
N GLY A 177 -10.86 -8.74 -3.14
CA GLY A 177 -11.16 -9.07 -1.74
C GLY A 177 -11.46 -7.82 -0.91
N ASN A 178 -11.04 -7.82 0.36
CA ASN A 178 -11.26 -6.67 1.25
C ASN A 178 -10.56 -5.42 0.71
N CYS A 179 -9.25 -5.51 0.43
CA CYS A 179 -8.46 -4.47 -0.24
C CYS A 179 -8.75 -3.04 0.29
N SER A 180 -8.95 -2.93 1.59
CA SER A 180 -9.25 -1.66 2.26
C SER A 180 -7.97 -0.88 2.50
N VAL A 181 -8.07 0.44 2.52
CA VAL A 181 -6.92 1.30 2.88
C VAL A 181 -6.58 1.10 4.36
N ALA A 182 -5.34 0.71 4.65
CA ALA A 182 -4.79 0.70 6.00
C ALA A 182 -4.05 2.01 6.25
N GLY A 183 -4.09 2.55 7.46
CA GLY A 183 -3.35 3.79 7.70
C GLY A 183 -3.69 4.59 8.95
N CYS A 184 -2.80 5.54 9.20
CA CYS A 184 -2.92 6.60 10.19
C CYS A 184 -2.55 7.92 9.50
N VAL A 185 -3.55 8.59 8.91
CA VAL A 185 -3.37 9.85 8.17
C VAL A 185 -3.51 11.09 9.06
N ALA A 186 -4.03 10.92 10.28
CA ALA A 186 -4.06 11.98 11.28
C ALA A 186 -2.66 12.18 11.87
N ASP A 187 -2.32 13.43 12.19
CA ASP A 187 -1.09 13.72 12.92
C ASP A 187 -1.33 13.59 14.43
N LEU A 188 -0.67 12.60 15.05
CA LEU A 188 -0.76 12.36 16.49
C LEU A 188 0.10 13.32 17.34
N ARG A 189 1.08 14.00 16.75
CA ARG A 189 2.04 14.84 17.50
C ARG A 189 1.39 15.99 18.28
N PRO A 190 0.39 16.72 17.76
CA PRO A 190 -0.24 17.82 18.49
C PRO A 190 -1.01 17.38 19.75
N HIS A 191 -1.50 16.15 19.78
CA HIS A 191 -2.32 15.60 20.88
C HIS A 191 -1.65 14.41 21.58
N CYS A 192 -0.35 14.22 21.36
CA CYS A 192 0.41 13.17 22.02
C CYS A 192 0.46 13.43 23.53
N PRO A 193 0.08 12.47 24.39
CA PRO A 193 0.23 12.59 25.84
C PRO A 193 1.66 12.98 26.22
N GLN A 194 1.80 13.85 27.22
CA GLN A 194 3.09 14.45 27.56
C GLN A 194 4.15 13.41 27.92
N GLU A 195 3.75 12.34 28.60
CA GLU A 195 4.60 11.21 28.99
C GLU A 195 5.05 10.34 27.80
N LEU A 196 4.36 10.43 26.65
CA LEU A 196 4.70 9.71 25.43
C LEU A 196 5.45 10.60 24.41
N ALA A 197 5.45 11.91 24.61
CA ALA A 197 5.95 12.87 23.63
C ALA A 197 7.48 12.90 23.55
N VAL A 198 8.04 12.75 22.36
CA VAL A 198 9.45 13.04 22.05
C VAL A 198 9.54 14.44 21.48
N LYS A 199 10.42 15.28 22.04
CA LYS A 199 10.57 16.68 21.63
C LYS A 199 11.95 16.96 21.04
N SER A 200 11.99 17.76 19.99
CA SER A 200 13.20 18.40 19.45
C SER A 200 12.90 19.88 19.24
N ASN A 201 13.79 20.76 19.71
CA ASN A 201 13.63 22.23 19.64
C ASN A 201 12.26 22.73 20.16
N GLY A 202 11.77 22.14 21.25
CA GLY A 202 10.49 22.49 21.87
C GLY A 202 9.24 21.96 21.15
N LYS A 203 9.36 21.34 19.98
CA LYS A 203 8.26 20.76 19.21
C LYS A 203 8.19 19.24 19.41
N VAL A 204 6.98 18.69 19.53
CA VAL A 204 6.77 17.22 19.53
C VAL A 204 7.05 16.70 18.12
N ILE A 205 8.08 15.86 17.97
CA ILE A 205 8.50 15.29 16.69
C ILE A 205 7.98 13.87 16.47
N SER A 206 7.63 13.18 17.55
CA SER A 206 7.06 11.83 17.53
C SER A 206 6.39 11.49 18.87
N CYS A 207 5.59 10.43 18.86
CA CYS A 207 4.83 9.93 20.01
C CYS A 207 5.18 8.46 20.25
N ARG A 208 5.75 8.16 21.42
CA ARG A 208 6.08 6.79 21.85
C ARG A 208 4.82 5.99 22.14
N SER A 209 4.88 4.67 22.02
CA SER A 209 3.82 3.81 22.54
C SER A 209 3.96 3.63 24.05
N ALA A 210 2.87 3.19 24.70
CA ALA A 210 2.93 2.89 26.14
C ALA A 210 3.91 1.76 26.45
N CYS A 211 4.06 0.76 25.56
CA CYS A 211 5.05 -0.29 25.74
C CYS A 211 6.48 0.28 25.77
N ASP A 212 6.82 1.14 24.82
CA ASP A 212 8.14 1.76 24.72
C ASP A 212 8.48 2.65 25.93
N VAL A 213 7.49 3.33 26.52
CA VAL A 213 7.72 4.21 27.69
C VAL A 213 7.74 3.46 29.01
N PHE A 214 6.79 2.56 29.24
CA PHE A 214 6.57 1.97 30.56
C PHE A 214 7.16 0.57 30.71
N ASP A 215 7.46 -0.12 29.60
CA ASP A 215 8.01 -1.49 29.57
C ASP A 215 7.25 -2.48 30.47
N ARG A 216 5.93 -2.31 30.57
CA ARG A 216 5.06 -3.22 31.32
C ARG A 216 4.44 -4.25 30.41
N ASP A 217 4.33 -5.49 30.91
CA ASP A 217 3.77 -6.61 30.17
C ASP A 217 2.34 -6.37 29.69
N GLU A 218 1.56 -5.56 30.42
CA GLU A 218 0.21 -5.14 30.05
C GLU A 218 0.18 -4.30 28.77
N TYR A 219 1.19 -3.45 28.55
CA TYR A 219 1.27 -2.59 27.37
C TYR A 219 2.00 -3.27 26.22
N CYS A 220 2.95 -4.13 26.54
CA CYS A 220 3.76 -4.88 25.57
C CYS A 220 3.13 -6.23 25.19
N CYS A 221 2.01 -6.60 25.80
CA CYS A 221 1.34 -7.88 25.64
C CYS A 221 2.29 -9.09 25.81
N ARG A 222 3.05 -9.11 26.91
CA ARG A 222 4.01 -10.19 27.24
C ARG A 222 3.53 -11.06 28.39
N GLY A 223 4.14 -12.23 28.57
CA GLY A 223 3.85 -13.11 29.68
C GLY A 223 2.37 -13.51 29.73
N VAL A 224 1.69 -13.23 30.84
CA VAL A 224 0.26 -13.52 31.01
C VAL A 224 -0.64 -12.71 30.06
N TYR A 225 -0.14 -11.58 29.56
CA TYR A 225 -0.79 -10.75 28.54
C TYR A 225 -0.43 -11.19 27.11
N GLY A 226 0.28 -12.31 26.91
CA GLY A 226 0.65 -12.84 25.60
C GLY A 226 -0.50 -13.46 24.80
N ASN A 227 -1.73 -12.97 24.98
CA ASN A 227 -2.91 -13.41 24.24
C ASN A 227 -3.97 -12.28 24.18
N PRO A 228 -4.82 -12.27 23.14
CA PRO A 228 -5.83 -11.24 22.93
C PRO A 228 -6.96 -11.24 23.96
N VAL A 229 -7.13 -12.31 24.74
CA VAL A 229 -8.16 -12.37 25.78
C VAL A 229 -7.74 -11.55 27.00
N VAL A 230 -6.46 -11.55 27.34
CA VAL A 230 -5.94 -10.85 28.53
C VAL A 230 -5.36 -9.47 28.18
N CYS A 231 -4.66 -9.31 27.04
CA CYS A 231 -4.17 -8.00 26.63
C CYS A 231 -5.29 -7.18 25.98
N GLN A 232 -5.93 -6.33 26.79
CA GLN A 232 -7.05 -5.50 26.35
C GLN A 232 -6.59 -4.07 26.00
N PRO A 233 -7.36 -3.33 25.17
CA PRO A 233 -7.05 -1.94 24.86
C PRO A 233 -6.93 -1.06 26.11
N THR A 234 -5.86 -0.27 26.20
CA THR A 234 -5.55 0.59 27.35
C THR A 234 -5.93 2.05 27.07
N TYR A 235 -5.79 2.92 28.07
CA TYR A 235 -5.97 4.36 27.89
C TYR A 235 -5.14 4.91 26.71
N TYR A 236 -3.88 4.51 26.62
CA TYR A 236 -2.95 4.99 25.59
C TYR A 236 -3.28 4.43 24.19
N SER A 237 -3.53 3.12 24.07
CA SER A 237 -3.85 2.55 22.75
C SER A 237 -5.18 3.07 22.21
N LYS A 238 -6.16 3.36 23.08
CA LYS A 238 -7.43 4.00 22.68
C LYS A 238 -7.23 5.40 22.08
N ILE A 239 -6.29 6.19 22.58
CA ILE A 239 -5.95 7.51 22.00
C ILE A 239 -5.46 7.33 20.56
N PHE A 240 -4.55 6.39 20.34
CA PHE A 240 -3.99 6.11 19.01
C PHE A 240 -5.08 5.59 18.07
N LYS A 241 -5.91 4.67 18.56
CA LYS A 241 -7.02 4.09 17.79
C LYS A 241 -8.08 5.11 17.39
N GLN A 242 -8.40 6.05 18.28
CA GLN A 242 -9.39 7.09 18.01
C GLN A 242 -8.93 8.00 16.87
N ALA A 243 -7.65 8.35 16.81
CA ALA A 243 -7.11 9.13 15.71
C ALA A 243 -6.95 8.31 14.42
N CYS A 244 -6.61 7.02 14.56
CA CYS A 244 -6.26 6.14 13.45
C CYS A 244 -7.01 4.80 13.53
N PRO A 245 -8.31 4.77 13.17
CA PRO A 245 -9.16 3.58 13.33
C PRO A 245 -8.72 2.38 12.48
N THR A 246 -8.01 2.63 11.38
CA THR A 246 -7.53 1.64 10.40
C THR A 246 -6.06 1.28 10.58
N ALA A 247 -5.49 1.56 11.76
CA ALA A 247 -4.13 1.18 12.14
C ALA A 247 -4.14 0.36 13.43
N TYR A 248 -3.13 -0.50 13.60
CA TYR A 248 -2.87 -1.19 14.85
C TYR A 248 -2.48 -0.18 15.92
N SER A 249 -3.21 -0.15 17.03
CA SER A 249 -2.91 0.72 18.18
C SER A 249 -2.17 0.00 19.32
N TYR A 250 -2.19 -1.33 19.31
CA TYR A 250 -1.47 -2.23 20.22
C TYR A 250 -1.40 -3.64 19.58
N ALA A 251 -0.64 -4.57 20.18
CA ALA A 251 -0.24 -5.82 19.53
C ALA A 251 -1.38 -6.76 19.10
N TYR A 252 -2.55 -6.71 19.75
CA TYR A 252 -3.69 -7.59 19.45
C TYR A 252 -4.91 -6.85 18.88
N ASP A 253 -4.69 -5.71 18.20
CA ASP A 253 -5.73 -4.90 17.57
C ASP A 253 -6.20 -5.46 16.19
N ASP A 254 -6.35 -6.77 16.05
CA ASP A 254 -6.57 -7.42 14.74
C ASP A 254 -7.86 -7.02 14.01
N PRO A 255 -9.06 -7.00 14.63
CA PRO A 255 -10.33 -7.01 13.90
C PRO A 255 -10.56 -5.85 12.91
N THR A 256 -9.85 -4.74 13.09
CA THR A 256 -9.97 -3.52 12.26
C THR A 256 -8.65 -3.04 11.69
N SER A 257 -7.55 -3.72 11.96
CA SER A 257 -6.21 -3.20 11.66
C SER A 257 -5.44 -4.03 10.65
N ILE A 258 -5.77 -5.32 10.49
CA ILE A 258 -5.20 -6.15 9.43
C ILE A 258 -6.10 -6.20 8.22
N MET A 259 -5.52 -5.91 7.06
CA MET A 259 -6.20 -5.93 5.78
C MET A 259 -5.67 -7.08 4.94
N THR A 260 -6.55 -7.60 4.09
CA THR A 260 -6.21 -8.68 3.15
C THR A 260 -6.56 -8.28 1.73
N CYS A 261 -5.71 -8.67 0.77
CA CYS A 261 -5.96 -8.41 -0.63
C CYS A 261 -5.25 -9.45 -1.52
N THR A 262 -5.86 -9.83 -2.63
CA THR A 262 -5.26 -10.77 -3.58
C THR A 262 -4.81 -10.03 -4.83
N ALA A 263 -3.59 -10.34 -5.30
CA ALA A 263 -3.01 -9.85 -6.56
C ALA A 263 -3.06 -8.32 -6.70
N SER A 264 -2.60 -7.61 -5.67
CA SER A 264 -2.63 -6.15 -5.61
C SER A 264 -1.25 -5.54 -5.69
N ASP A 265 -1.15 -4.40 -6.36
CA ASP A 265 -0.03 -3.47 -6.16
C ASP A 265 -0.34 -2.55 -4.96
N TYR A 266 0.67 -1.83 -4.46
CA TYR A 266 0.53 -1.02 -3.24
C TYR A 266 1.10 0.38 -3.44
N VAL A 267 0.34 1.39 -3.01
CA VAL A 267 0.81 2.76 -2.85
C VAL A 267 0.97 3.05 -1.36
N ILE A 268 2.19 3.37 -0.95
CA ILE A 268 2.54 3.78 0.41
C ILE A 268 2.78 5.28 0.38
N SER A 269 1.93 6.04 1.07
CA SER A 269 2.03 7.50 1.08
C SER A 269 2.30 8.02 2.48
N PHE A 270 3.35 8.83 2.61
CA PHE A 270 3.68 9.55 3.84
C PHE A 270 3.02 10.93 3.83
N CYS A 271 2.41 11.32 4.95
CA CYS A 271 1.70 12.59 5.14
C CYS A 271 0.55 12.86 4.14
N SER A 272 -0.02 11.84 3.50
CA SER A 272 -1.23 12.03 2.70
C SER A 272 -2.36 12.47 3.63
N SER A 273 -2.97 13.62 3.34
CA SER A 273 -4.34 13.84 3.82
C SER A 273 -5.27 12.87 3.07
N ARG A 274 -6.49 12.63 3.58
CA ARG A 274 -7.53 11.86 2.85
C ARG A 274 -7.79 12.41 1.43
N PHE A 275 -7.29 13.60 1.12
CA PHE A 275 -7.22 14.13 -0.23
C PHE A 275 -5.99 13.58 -0.96
N VAL A 276 -6.09 12.33 -1.42
CA VAL A 276 -5.60 12.07 -2.78
C VAL A 276 -6.59 12.81 -3.68
N LEU A 277 -6.38 14.12 -3.82
CA LEU A 277 -6.98 14.86 -4.92
C LEU A 277 -6.38 14.19 -6.16
N PHE A 278 -7.18 13.44 -6.91
CA PHE A 278 -6.86 13.27 -8.32
C PHE A 278 -6.64 14.68 -8.84
N THR A 279 -5.43 15.01 -9.25
CA THR A 279 -5.13 16.31 -9.84
C THR A 279 -5.95 16.41 -11.13
N PHE A 280 -7.16 16.93 -11.01
CA PHE A 280 -7.88 17.47 -12.15
C PHE A 280 -7.08 18.71 -12.55
N LEU A 281 -6.49 18.69 -13.74
CA LEU A 281 -5.98 19.90 -14.38
C LEU A 281 -7.20 20.77 -14.70
N THR A 282 -7.68 21.55 -13.73
CA THR A 282 -8.65 22.60 -13.97
C THR A 282 -7.87 23.86 -14.35
N THR A 283 -7.91 24.20 -15.64
CA THR A 283 -7.51 25.53 -16.10
C THR A 283 -8.61 26.53 -15.75
N SER A 284 -8.64 26.98 -14.50
CA SER A 284 -9.20 28.30 -14.14
C SER A 284 -8.87 28.59 -12.69
N HIS A 285 -8.32 29.79 -12.47
CA HIS A 285 -8.23 30.41 -11.16
C HIS A 285 -9.65 30.55 -10.61
N ASP A 286 -9.92 30.04 -9.40
CA ASP A 286 -10.80 30.72 -8.45
C ASP A 286 -10.65 30.15 -7.03
N TYR A 287 -10.78 31.06 -6.06
CA TYR A 287 -10.49 30.91 -4.63
C TYR A 287 -11.46 29.94 -3.92
N PHE A 288 -10.92 29.04 -3.09
CA PHE A 288 -11.70 28.24 -2.13
C PHE A 288 -11.84 28.99 -0.81
N ASN A 289 -13.06 29.10 -0.29
CA ASN A 289 -13.33 29.45 1.11
C ASN A 289 -14.03 28.29 1.81
N TYR A 290 -13.62 28.01 3.04
CA TYR A 290 -13.90 26.77 3.77
C TYR A 290 -15.04 26.98 4.77
N ASP A 291 -16.13 26.23 4.65
CA ASP A 291 -16.94 25.88 5.81
C ASP A 291 -17.60 24.51 5.65
N SER A 292 -17.80 23.90 6.80
CA SER A 292 -18.12 22.52 7.10
C SER A 292 -19.53 22.08 6.66
N ASN A 293 -19.59 20.85 6.13
CA ASN A 293 -20.77 20.06 5.79
C ASN A 293 -21.65 20.57 4.63
N GLN A 294 -21.57 19.83 3.50
CA GLN A 294 -22.33 19.94 2.24
C GLN A 294 -21.68 20.85 1.18
N VAL A 295 -21.00 20.23 0.19
CA VAL A 295 -20.60 20.93 -1.03
C VAL A 295 -21.73 20.80 -2.05
N SER A 296 -22.51 21.86 -2.21
CA SER A 296 -23.42 22.03 -3.35
C SER A 296 -22.68 22.78 -4.46
N PHE A 297 -22.64 22.20 -5.66
CA PHE A 297 -22.07 22.87 -6.83
C PHE A 297 -23.20 23.55 -7.61
N ILE A 298 -23.13 24.87 -7.77
CA ILE A 298 -23.90 25.62 -8.77
C ILE A 298 -22.92 25.92 -9.89
N LEU A 299 -23.13 25.34 -11.07
CA LEU A 299 -22.24 25.50 -12.22
C LEU A 299 -23.08 25.99 -13.40
N ASP A 300 -22.70 27.14 -13.96
CA ASP A 300 -23.52 27.88 -14.92
C ASP A 300 -23.10 27.69 -16.39
N HIS A 301 -22.17 26.78 -16.72
CA HIS A 301 -21.79 26.48 -18.11
C HIS A 301 -21.35 25.03 -18.35
N ASP A 302 -21.43 24.59 -19.62
CA ASP A 302 -21.14 23.25 -20.12
C ASP A 302 -19.72 22.78 -19.73
N PHE A 303 -19.62 21.66 -18.98
CA PHE A 303 -18.35 21.00 -18.66
C PHE A 303 -18.12 19.75 -19.52
N TYR A 304 -16.85 19.48 -19.85
CA TYR A 304 -16.40 18.25 -20.51
C TYR A 304 -15.50 17.45 -19.56
N ILE A 305 -15.78 16.15 -19.43
CA ILE A 305 -14.92 15.21 -18.69
C ILE A 305 -14.11 14.40 -19.70
N TYR A 306 -12.79 14.42 -19.56
CA TYR A 306 -11.87 13.57 -20.32
C TYR A 306 -11.44 12.39 -19.45
N MET A 307 -11.90 11.19 -19.81
CA MET A 307 -11.46 9.95 -19.16
C MET A 307 -10.31 9.35 -19.96
N ILE A 308 -9.15 9.17 -19.33
CA ILE A 308 -7.97 8.56 -19.94
C ILE A 308 -8.01 7.05 -19.68
N TYR A 309 -8.04 6.25 -20.75
CA TYR A 309 -7.94 4.79 -20.65
C TYR A 309 -6.61 4.32 -21.21
N PHE A 310 -5.89 3.50 -20.44
CA PHE A 310 -4.70 2.80 -20.91
C PHE A 310 -5.11 1.42 -21.44
N ILE A 311 -5.05 1.22 -22.76
CA ILE A 311 -5.42 -0.06 -23.40
C ILE A 311 -4.18 -0.87 -23.82
N HIS A 312 -3.00 -0.24 -23.94
CA HIS A 312 -1.69 -0.88 -24.14
C HIS A 312 -0.56 0.17 -23.97
N PRO A 313 0.73 -0.18 -23.76
CA PRO A 313 1.79 0.79 -23.45
C PRO A 313 2.16 1.80 -24.55
N LEU A 314 1.49 1.80 -25.71
CA LEU A 314 1.83 2.66 -26.85
C LEU A 314 0.64 3.37 -27.51
N LEU A 315 -0.57 3.34 -26.92
CA LEU A 315 -1.74 4.02 -27.49
C LEU A 315 -2.55 4.76 -26.41
N ILE A 316 -2.61 6.09 -26.53
CA ILE A 316 -3.54 6.95 -25.79
C ILE A 316 -4.78 7.15 -26.67
N SER A 317 -5.97 6.85 -26.14
CA SER A 317 -7.24 7.22 -26.78
C SER A 317 -8.05 8.12 -25.85
N TYR A 318 -8.74 9.10 -26.44
CA TYR A 318 -9.58 10.07 -25.74
C TYR A 318 -11.05 9.80 -26.01
N ALA A 319 -11.89 9.79 -24.97
CA ALA A 319 -13.33 9.81 -25.11
C ALA A 319 -13.88 11.15 -24.58
N LYS A 320 -14.63 11.87 -25.44
CA LYS A 320 -15.32 13.11 -25.08
C LYS A 320 -16.71 12.74 -24.57
N VAL A 321 -16.97 12.90 -23.27
CA VAL A 321 -18.29 12.65 -22.69
C VAL A 321 -18.97 13.99 -22.40
N LYS A 322 -20.13 14.24 -23.03
CA LYS A 322 -21.00 15.38 -22.74
C LYS A 322 -21.96 14.97 -21.64
N VAL A 323 -21.98 15.70 -20.53
CA VAL A 323 -22.97 15.51 -19.46
C VAL A 323 -24.22 16.31 -19.85
N ILE A 324 -25.35 15.64 -20.06
CA ILE A 324 -26.52 16.26 -20.71
C ILE A 324 -27.58 16.75 -19.72
N GLN A 325 -27.64 16.27 -18.47
CA GLN A 325 -28.46 16.89 -17.41
C GLN A 325 -28.26 16.26 -16.03
N MET A 326 -28.33 17.07 -14.98
CA MET A 326 -28.60 16.60 -13.61
C MET A 326 -30.08 16.92 -13.29
N GLN A 327 -30.89 15.89 -13.00
CA GLN A 327 -32.24 16.08 -12.46
C GLN A 327 -32.18 16.04 -10.93
N LYS A 328 -32.95 16.93 -10.30
CA LYS A 328 -32.93 17.26 -8.87
C LYS A 328 -33.37 16.09 -7.98
#